data_AF-A0A846DEI3-F1
#
_entry.id   AF-A0A846DEI3-F1
#
_cell.length_a   1.000
_cell.length_b   1.000
_cell.length_c   1.000
_cell.angle_alpha   90.00
_cell.angle_beta   90.00
_cell.angle_gamma   90.00
#
_symmetry.space_group_name_H-M   'P 1'
#
loop_
_entity.id
_entity.type
_entity.pdbx_description
1 polymer ?
#
loop_
_entity_poly.entity_id
_entity_poly.type
_entity_poly.pdbx_seq_one_letter_code
_entity_poly.pdbx_strand_id
1 'polypeptide(L)'
;MLTAITESCIENWDLVDEYGIDNDDIACELNTVWCETILSTDIAKSEKVDLEVNFDFWQNEWGSYFDMARAALQQGWDYPPLQQILQGNITSTSLWEGFPPDYAEDLALIRLQILERQQRYE
;
A
#
# COMPACT_ATOMS: atom_id res chain seq x y z
N MET A 1 5.01 11.10 -9.90
CA MET A 1 5.15 12.17 -8.88
C MET A 1 5.46 11.57 -7.51
N LEU A 2 4.67 10.61 -7.03
CA LEU A 2 4.92 9.96 -5.73
C LEU A 2 6.24 9.18 -5.67
N THR A 3 6.67 8.55 -6.78
CA THR A 3 8.00 7.94 -6.93
C THR A 3 9.11 8.93 -6.58
N ALA A 4 9.11 10.11 -7.21
CA ALA A 4 10.14 11.13 -6.97
C ALA A 4 10.10 11.68 -5.53
N ILE A 5 8.92 11.75 -4.89
CA ILE A 5 8.81 12.12 -3.47
C ILE A 5 9.47 11.03 -2.61
N THR A 6 9.17 9.77 -2.89
CA THR A 6 9.72 8.62 -2.15
C THR A 6 11.24 8.55 -2.30
N GLU A 7 11.75 8.68 -3.53
CA GLU A 7 13.19 8.74 -3.82
C GLU A 7 13.85 9.90 -3.08
N SER A 8 13.27 11.11 -3.12
CA SER A 8 13.80 12.26 -2.41
C SER A 8 13.84 12.06 -0.89
N CYS A 9 12.85 11.38 -0.29
CA CYS A 9 12.86 11.05 1.13
C CYS A 9 14.02 10.12 1.48
N ILE A 10 14.25 9.09 0.66
CA ILE A 10 15.30 8.10 0.88
C ILE A 10 16.69 8.73 0.68
N GLU A 11 16.90 9.44 -0.42
CA GLU A 11 18.19 10.08 -0.76
C GLU A 11 18.67 11.09 0.29
N ASN A 12 17.73 11.72 1.01
CA ASN A 12 18.05 12.75 1.99
C ASN A 12 17.89 12.27 3.44
N TRP A 13 17.58 10.98 3.66
CA TRP A 13 17.28 10.48 4.99
C TRP A 13 18.47 10.56 5.94
N ASP A 14 19.69 10.36 5.45
CA ASP A 14 20.92 10.46 6.25
C ASP A 14 21.01 11.79 7.03
N LEU A 15 20.52 12.90 6.43
CA LEU A 15 20.50 14.21 7.08
C LEU A 15 19.53 14.27 8.27
N VAL A 16 18.48 13.48 8.24
CA VAL A 16 17.46 13.40 9.29
C VAL A 16 17.87 12.40 10.37
N ASP A 17 18.46 11.28 9.97
CA ASP A 17 18.99 10.24 10.87
C ASP A 17 20.09 10.79 11.79
N GLU A 18 20.88 11.78 11.35
CA GLU A 18 21.83 12.53 12.19
C GLU A 18 21.20 13.11 13.47
N TYR A 19 19.88 13.34 13.48
CA TYR A 19 19.13 13.83 14.64
C TYR A 19 18.48 12.72 15.48
N GLY A 20 18.69 11.44 15.13
CA GLY A 20 18.16 10.27 15.83
C GLY A 20 16.67 10.04 15.60
N ILE A 21 16.15 10.46 14.44
CA ILE A 21 14.75 10.30 14.05
C ILE A 21 14.61 9.02 13.22
N ASP A 22 13.63 8.20 13.58
CA ASP A 22 13.28 6.97 12.85
C ASP A 22 12.50 7.29 11.56
N ASN A 23 12.75 6.54 10.49
CA ASN A 23 12.04 6.68 9.23
C ASN A 23 10.67 6.04 9.22
N ASP A 24 10.38 5.16 10.17
CA ASP A 24 9.14 4.39 10.21
C ASP A 24 7.88 5.26 10.10
N ASP A 25 7.84 6.42 10.74
CA ASP A 25 6.70 7.35 10.65
C ASP A 25 6.49 7.86 9.22
N ILE A 26 7.58 8.25 8.54
CA ILE A 26 7.50 8.77 7.15
C ILE A 26 7.23 7.62 6.18
N ALA A 27 7.84 6.45 6.40
CA ALA A 27 7.58 5.26 5.62
C ALA A 27 6.11 4.84 5.73
N CYS A 28 5.51 4.90 6.92
CA CYS A 28 4.09 4.60 7.16
C CYS A 28 3.17 5.55 6.37
N GLU A 29 3.45 6.85 6.41
CA GLU A 29 2.71 7.86 5.65
C GLU A 29 2.86 7.63 4.13
N LEU A 30 4.08 7.35 3.65
CA LEU A 30 4.30 7.02 2.24
C LEU A 30 3.58 5.73 1.82
N ASN A 31 3.55 4.72 2.69
CA ASN A 31 2.84 3.46 2.46
C ASN A 31 1.34 3.70 2.31
N THR A 32 0.76 4.55 3.16
CA THR A 32 -0.64 4.99 3.09
C THR A 32 -0.94 5.71 1.77
N VAL A 33 -0.12 6.70 1.40
CA VAL A 33 -0.33 7.47 0.16
C VAL A 33 -0.14 6.59 -1.08
N TRP A 34 0.79 5.64 -1.05
CA TRP A 34 0.95 4.65 -2.12
C TRP A 34 -0.28 3.75 -2.24
N CYS A 35 -0.82 3.22 -1.14
CA CYS A 35 -2.06 2.47 -1.15
C CYS A 35 -3.21 3.25 -1.78
N GLU A 36 -3.42 4.50 -1.36
CA GLU A 36 -4.47 5.35 -1.92
C GLU A 36 -4.28 5.55 -3.42
N THR A 37 -3.04 5.84 -3.84
CA THR A 37 -2.71 6.08 -5.25
C THR A 37 -2.97 4.83 -6.08
N ILE A 38 -2.50 3.68 -5.62
CA ILE A 38 -2.63 2.38 -6.29
C ILE A 38 -4.09 1.98 -6.45
N LEU A 39 -4.91 2.18 -5.41
CA LEU A 39 -6.32 1.80 -5.43
C LEU A 39 -7.21 2.84 -6.12
N SER A 40 -6.72 4.06 -6.32
CA SER A 40 -7.48 5.13 -7.00
C SER A 40 -7.13 5.27 -8.48
N THR A 41 -6.10 4.57 -8.97
CA THR A 41 -5.62 4.68 -10.36
C THR A 41 -5.68 3.32 -11.05
N ASP A 42 -5.87 3.34 -12.37
CA ASP A 42 -5.79 2.13 -13.19
C ASP A 42 -4.33 1.92 -13.60
N ILE A 43 -3.62 1.07 -12.85
CA ILE A 43 -2.20 0.81 -13.06
C ILE A 43 -2.03 -0.33 -14.07
N ALA A 44 -1.34 -0.05 -15.17
CA ALA A 44 -1.03 -1.03 -16.19
C ALA A 44 -0.10 -2.14 -15.64
N LYS A 45 -0.20 -3.35 -16.19
CA LYS A 45 0.60 -4.50 -15.72
C LYS A 45 2.11 -4.25 -15.72
N SER A 46 2.64 -3.52 -16.71
CA SER A 46 4.06 -3.15 -16.77
C SER A 46 4.44 -2.22 -15.62
N GLU A 47 3.60 -1.23 -15.32
CA GLU A 47 3.83 -0.28 -14.24
C GLU A 47 3.74 -0.94 -12.86
N LYS A 48 2.91 -1.97 -12.69
CA LYS A 48 2.92 -2.80 -11.47
C LYS A 48 4.26 -3.49 -11.24
N VAL A 49 4.90 -3.99 -12.31
CA VAL A 49 6.22 -4.63 -12.20
C VAL A 49 7.28 -3.59 -11.83
N ASP A 50 7.24 -2.42 -12.45
CA ASP A 50 8.18 -1.33 -12.14
C ASP A 50 8.02 -0.86 -10.68
N LEU A 51 6.79 -0.78 -10.17
CA LEU A 51 6.51 -0.43 -8.77
C LEU A 51 7.01 -1.49 -7.79
N GLU A 52 6.84 -2.78 -8.07
CA GLU A 52 7.40 -3.85 -7.20
C GLU A 52 8.93 -3.76 -7.13
N VAL A 53 9.61 -3.51 -8.26
CA VAL A 53 11.07 -3.30 -8.29
C VAL A 53 11.47 -2.08 -7.46
N ASN A 54 10.69 -1.00 -7.55
CA ASN A 54 10.94 0.20 -6.75
C ASN A 54 10.73 -0.07 -5.25
N PHE A 55 9.67 -0.77 -4.85
CA PHE A 55 9.46 -1.13 -3.45
C PHE A 55 10.59 -2.02 -2.91
N ASP A 56 11.11 -2.97 -3.71
CA ASP A 56 12.27 -3.77 -3.34
C ASP A 56 13.50 -2.89 -3.12
N PHE A 57 13.76 -1.96 -4.05
CA PHE A 57 14.88 -1.03 -3.94
C PHE A 57 14.75 -0.14 -2.70
N TRP A 58 13.62 0.51 -2.51
CA TRP A 58 13.38 1.42 -1.38
C TRP A 58 13.48 0.72 -0.03
N GLN A 59 12.96 -0.50 0.09
CA GLN A 59 13.10 -1.29 1.30
C GLN A 59 14.56 -1.63 1.61
N ASN A 60 15.37 -1.95 0.59
CA ASN A 60 16.78 -2.25 0.78
C ASN A 60 17.61 -1.02 1.18
N GLU A 61 17.34 0.13 0.56
CA GLU A 61 18.08 1.37 0.84
C GLU A 61 17.68 1.98 2.19
N TRP A 62 16.39 1.95 2.52
CA TRP A 62 15.86 2.70 3.65
C TRP A 62 15.60 1.84 4.90
N GLY A 63 15.48 0.52 4.74
CA GLY A 63 15.23 -0.40 5.86
C GLY A 63 13.78 -0.43 6.36
N SER A 64 12.87 0.36 5.79
CA SER A 64 11.43 0.35 6.11
C SER A 64 10.61 -0.41 5.07
N TYR A 65 9.46 -0.95 5.50
CA TYR A 65 8.63 -1.84 4.68
C TYR A 65 7.45 -1.12 4.01
N PHE A 66 7.20 -1.46 2.75
CA PHE A 66 6.05 -0.99 1.95
C PHE A 66 4.96 -2.07 1.82
N ASP A 67 4.81 -2.93 2.83
CA ASP A 67 4.02 -4.15 2.71
C ASP A 67 2.53 -3.89 2.45
N MET A 68 1.96 -2.84 3.04
CA MET A 68 0.57 -2.43 2.80
C MET A 68 0.36 -2.01 1.34
N ALA A 69 1.26 -1.19 0.78
CA ALA A 69 1.22 -0.74 -0.61
C ALA A 69 1.40 -1.92 -1.59
N ARG A 70 2.29 -2.87 -1.28
CA ARG A 70 2.42 -4.11 -2.06
C ARG A 70 1.14 -4.94 -2.01
N ALA A 71 0.54 -5.11 -0.84
CA ALA A 71 -0.74 -5.81 -0.72
C ALA A 71 -1.84 -5.13 -1.53
N ALA A 72 -1.91 -3.80 -1.52
CA ALA A 72 -2.81 -3.02 -2.36
C ALA A 72 -2.55 -3.24 -3.86
N LEU A 73 -1.28 -3.28 -4.28
CA LEU A 73 -0.88 -3.47 -5.68
C LEU A 73 -1.22 -4.87 -6.22
N GLN A 74 -0.97 -5.89 -5.39
CA GLN A 74 -1.14 -7.30 -5.71
C GLN A 74 -2.60 -7.73 -5.68
N GLN A 75 -3.32 -7.36 -4.62
CA GLN A 75 -4.74 -7.67 -4.51
C GLN A 75 -5.53 -6.80 -5.48
N GLY A 76 -5.33 -5.47 -5.44
CA GLY A 76 -6.19 -4.53 -6.16
C GLY A 76 -7.67 -4.66 -5.77
N TRP A 77 -8.56 -4.16 -6.63
CA TRP A 77 -10.00 -4.30 -6.46
C TRP A 77 -10.54 -5.64 -6.98
N ASP A 78 -9.92 -6.21 -8.00
CA ASP A 78 -10.37 -7.45 -8.64
C ASP A 78 -9.94 -8.73 -7.89
N TYR A 79 -9.32 -8.59 -6.71
CA TYR A 79 -8.92 -9.72 -5.90
C TYR A 79 -10.15 -10.59 -5.56
N PRO A 80 -10.19 -11.88 -5.95
CA PRO A 80 -11.41 -12.67 -5.79
C PRO A 80 -11.92 -12.76 -4.34
N PRO A 81 -11.07 -12.95 -3.30
CA PRO A 81 -11.52 -12.91 -1.91
C PRO A 81 -12.13 -11.56 -1.50
N LEU A 82 -11.59 -10.44 -1.99
CA LEU A 82 -12.14 -9.11 -1.72
C LEU A 82 -13.51 -8.94 -2.37
N GLN A 83 -13.66 -9.35 -3.63
CA GLN A 83 -14.95 -9.28 -4.35
C GLN A 83 -16.05 -10.08 -3.64
N GLN A 84 -15.73 -11.26 -3.08
CA GLN A 84 -16.70 -12.03 -2.29
C GLN A 84 -17.16 -11.28 -1.04
N ILE A 85 -16.22 -10.65 -0.31
CA ILE A 85 -16.53 -9.85 0.88
C ILE A 85 -17.41 -8.65 0.52
N LEU A 86 -17.07 -7.92 -0.54
CA LEU A 86 -17.84 -6.75 -0.99
C LEU A 86 -19.26 -7.11 -1.43
N GLN A 87 -19.47 -8.32 -1.97
CA GLN A 87 -20.79 -8.85 -2.32
C GLN A 87 -21.58 -9.39 -1.12
N GLY A 88 -21.04 -9.31 0.11
CA GLY A 88 -21.67 -9.83 1.32
C GLY A 88 -21.55 -11.35 1.49
N ASN A 89 -20.77 -12.02 0.65
CA ASN A 89 -20.48 -13.45 0.79
C ASN A 89 -19.38 -13.64 1.85
N ILE A 90 -19.78 -13.61 3.12
CA ILE A 90 -18.89 -13.90 4.25
C ILE A 90 -18.69 -15.43 4.31
N THR A 91 -17.73 -15.92 3.51
CA THR A 91 -17.23 -17.29 3.63
C THR A 91 -16.30 -17.38 4.84
N SER A 92 -16.01 -18.60 5.33
CA SER A 92 -14.96 -18.80 6.34
C SER A 92 -13.54 -18.54 5.80
N THR A 93 -13.42 -18.08 4.56
CA THR A 93 -12.17 -17.76 3.88
C THR A 93 -11.76 -16.34 4.27
N SER A 94 -10.67 -16.23 5.03
CA SER A 94 -10.02 -14.95 5.33
C SER A 94 -9.54 -14.27 4.05
N LEU A 95 -9.56 -12.94 4.03
CA LEU A 95 -8.88 -12.12 3.00
C LEU A 95 -7.36 -12.40 2.96
N TRP A 96 -6.82 -12.84 4.09
CA TRP A 96 -5.40 -13.08 4.32
C TRP A 96 -5.12 -14.56 4.46
N GLU A 97 -4.01 -15.02 3.86
CA GLU A 97 -3.50 -16.36 4.09
C GLU A 97 -2.90 -16.44 5.51
N GLY A 98 -3.62 -17.08 6.44
CA GLY A 98 -3.19 -17.21 7.83
C GLY A 98 -3.63 -16.04 8.70
N PHE A 99 -2.71 -15.53 9.53
CA PHE A 99 -2.99 -14.39 10.40
C PHE A 99 -3.02 -13.10 9.58
N PRO A 100 -4.01 -12.21 9.80
CA PRO A 100 -4.00 -10.89 9.19
C PRO A 100 -2.69 -10.14 9.54
N PRO A 101 -2.07 -9.45 8.56
CA PRO A 101 -0.94 -8.58 8.84
C PRO A 101 -1.38 -7.37 9.68
N ASP A 102 -0.44 -6.72 10.36
CA ASP A 102 -0.73 -5.58 11.24
C ASP A 102 -1.42 -4.41 10.51
N TYR A 103 -1.15 -4.24 9.21
CA TYR A 103 -1.77 -3.22 8.35
C TYR A 103 -3.15 -3.61 7.80
N ALA A 104 -3.70 -4.77 8.17
CA ALA A 104 -4.93 -5.29 7.57
C ALA A 104 -6.14 -4.35 7.76
N GLU A 105 -6.26 -3.76 8.95
CA GLU A 105 -7.33 -2.82 9.29
C GLU A 105 -7.16 -1.49 8.55
N ASP A 106 -5.92 -0.97 8.47
CA ASP A 106 -5.60 0.26 7.74
C ASP A 106 -5.90 0.13 6.25
N LEU A 107 -5.51 -0.98 5.62
CA LEU A 107 -5.83 -1.22 4.21
C LEU A 107 -7.34 -1.34 3.98
N ALA A 108 -8.09 -1.94 4.91
CA ALA A 108 -9.53 -2.00 4.83
C ALA A 108 -10.16 -0.60 4.95
N LEU A 109 -9.66 0.23 5.87
CA LEU A 109 -10.12 1.61 6.04
C LEU A 109 -9.87 2.45 4.79
N ILE A 110 -8.67 2.37 4.21
CA ILE A 110 -8.33 3.08 2.95
C ILE A 110 -9.29 2.69 1.84
N ARG A 111 -9.56 1.38 1.66
CA ARG A 111 -10.54 0.90 0.67
C ARG A 111 -11.93 1.50 0.90
N LEU A 112 -12.42 1.50 2.13
CA LEU A 112 -13.73 2.08 2.46
C LEU A 112 -13.78 3.58 2.16
N GLN A 113 -12.74 4.34 2.52
CA GLN A 113 -12.65 5.76 2.23
C GLN A 113 -12.61 6.06 0.72
N ILE A 114 -11.99 5.19 -0.08
CA ILE A 114 -11.99 5.32 -1.55
C ILE A 114 -13.38 5.05 -2.11
N LEU A 115 -14.06 3.99 -1.65
CA LEU A 115 -15.43 3.67 -2.08
C LEU A 115 -16.40 4.81 -1.75
N GLU A 116 -16.31 5.37 -0.54
CA GLU A 116 -17.11 6.53 -0.11
C GLU A 116 -16.86 7.75 -1.03
N ARG A 117 -15.59 8.08 -1.30
CA ARG A 117 -15.19 9.19 -2.19
C ARG A 117 -15.67 9.00 -3.62
N GLN A 118 -15.62 7.78 -4.14
CA GLN A 118 -15.96 7.47 -5.54
C GLN A 118 -17.45 7.18 -5.75
N GLN A 119 -18.28 7.23 -4.70
CA GLN A 119 -19.68 6.80 -4.71
C GLN A 119 -19.90 5.39 -5.28
N ARG A 120 -18.89 4.51 -5.15
CA ARG A 120 -18.99 3.11 -5.58
C ARG A 120 -19.75 2.32 -4.51
N TYR A 121 -21.07 2.46 -4.51
CA TYR A 121 -22.01 1.70 -3.69
C TYR A 121 -22.73 0.69 -4.59
N GLU A 122 -22.06 -0.40 -4.99
CA GLU A 122 -22.71 -1.49 -5.72
C GLU A 122 -22.37 -2.84 -5.11
#